data_AF-A0A8J2SV33-F1
#
_entry.id   AF-A0A8J2SV33-F1
#
_cell.length_a   1.000
_cell.length_b   1.000
_cell.length_c   1.000
_cell.angle_alpha   90.00
_cell.angle_beta   90.00
_cell.angle_gamma   90.00
#
_symmetry.space_group_name_H-M   'P 1'
#
loop_
_entity.id
_entity.type
_entity.pdbx_description
1 polymer ?
#
loop_
_entity_poly.entity_id
_entity_poly.type
_entity_poly.pdbx_seq_one_letter_code
_entity_poly.pdbx_strand_id
1 'polypeptide(L)'
;MDIRIVDVEWALDDAGATYQAYVVEIARGLKTWAVRRRYSAFDDLRRAVSKELGPLASPFPGKNLFGRADPAKRQRELEAWLRELALAVAPAPAAYAAFTSFIREPPDAAPKATPPEKPARRSIVEPPAPAPEPPKPPSPPKWDPSFMSSDPLAGLADALPEPLPPKPAPKPKPPPKPPRAQKPEGEAVRKFPQTTARATFLTGGAKTYAATGEGLRDAIKAGDLNGVKDVLARDSSLASYQDRQTESMLHLAALFDHASIALALAAHGADPTVTNAAGESALDVAQPSLRSKLTAAREAWKQSSN
;
A
#
# COMPACT_ATOMS: atom_id res chain seq x y z
N MET A 1 24.93 -8.47 -26.86
CA MET A 1 24.63 -7.22 -26.14
C MET A 1 24.40 -7.62 -24.70
N ASP A 2 25.13 -7.02 -23.77
CA ASP A 2 24.97 -7.33 -22.35
C ASP A 2 24.14 -6.25 -21.67
N ILE A 3 23.23 -6.67 -20.79
CA ILE A 3 22.29 -5.79 -20.07
C ILE A 3 22.20 -6.26 -18.63
N ARG A 4 22.29 -5.32 -17.70
CA ARG A 4 22.15 -5.58 -16.26
C ARG A 4 21.53 -4.39 -15.55
N ILE A 5 20.86 -4.65 -14.43
CA ILE A 5 20.34 -3.59 -13.56
C ILE A 5 21.31 -3.43 -12.41
N VAL A 6 22.09 -2.34 -12.42
CA VAL A 6 23.17 -2.12 -11.47
C VAL A 6 22.70 -1.51 -10.15
N ASP A 7 21.63 -0.72 -10.19
CA ASP A 7 21.16 0.01 -9.02
C ASP A 7 19.66 0.34 -9.11
N VAL A 8 19.06 0.68 -7.96
CA VAL A 8 17.68 1.15 -7.82
C VAL A 8 17.70 2.45 -7.02
N GLU A 9 17.52 3.57 -7.71
CA GLU A 9 17.52 4.91 -7.13
C GLU A 9 16.08 5.39 -6.89
N TRP A 10 15.86 6.14 -5.81
CA TRP A 10 14.62 6.91 -5.65
C TRP A 10 14.74 8.23 -6.40
N ALA A 11 13.75 8.52 -7.24
CA ALA A 11 13.68 9.75 -8.02
C ALA A 11 12.34 10.45 -7.81
N LEU A 12 12.29 11.75 -8.10
CA LEU A 12 11.07 12.55 -8.09
C LEU A 12 10.62 12.75 -9.54
N ASP A 13 9.33 12.60 -9.80
CA ASP A 13 8.77 13.01 -11.09
C ASP A 13 8.52 14.52 -11.14
N ASP A 14 8.12 15.03 -12.30
CA ASP A 14 7.82 16.46 -12.50
C ASP A 14 6.65 16.95 -11.62
N ALA A 15 5.84 16.02 -11.09
CA ALA A 15 4.76 16.29 -10.15
C ALA A 15 5.20 16.22 -8.67
N GLY A 16 6.50 15.98 -8.40
CA GLY A 16 7.06 15.85 -7.05
C GLY A 16 6.72 14.53 -6.35
N ALA A 17 6.19 13.54 -7.06
CA ALA A 17 5.93 12.21 -6.52
C ALA A 17 7.20 11.35 -6.60
N THR A 18 7.48 10.62 -5.52
CA THR A 18 8.63 9.73 -5.45
C THR A 18 8.36 8.41 -6.17
N TYR A 19 9.30 7.97 -6.99
CA TYR A 19 9.25 6.69 -7.68
C TYR A 19 10.60 5.97 -7.64
N GLN A 20 10.57 4.65 -7.81
CA GLN A 20 11.77 3.83 -7.95
C GLN A 20 12.21 3.79 -9.41
N ALA A 21 13.44 4.24 -9.67
CA ALA A 21 14.11 4.21 -10.95
C ALA A 21 15.16 3.09 -10.96
N TYR A 22 15.10 2.22 -11.96
CA TYR A 22 16.08 1.17 -12.20
C TYR A 22 17.17 1.72 -13.11
N VAL A 23 18.42 1.62 -12.68
CA VAL A 23 19.60 1.98 -13.48
C VAL A 23 19.99 0.77 -14.31
N VAL A 24 19.62 0.79 -15.59
CA VAL A 24 19.91 -0.27 -16.55
C VAL A 24 21.20 0.07 -17.26
N GLU A 25 22.24 -0.74 -17.07
CA GLU A 25 23.49 -0.62 -17.81
C GLU A 25 23.45 -1.52 -19.05
N ILE A 26 23.82 -0.96 -20.20
CA ILE A 26 23.83 -1.63 -21.50
C ILE A 26 25.25 -1.58 -22.06
N ALA A 27 25.78 -2.74 -22.44
CA ALA A 27 27.06 -2.89 -23.13
C ALA A 27 26.84 -3.44 -24.54
N ARG A 28 27.29 -2.67 -25.55
CA ARG A 28 27.24 -3.06 -26.96
C ARG A 28 28.61 -2.83 -27.60
N GLY A 29 29.39 -3.91 -27.72
CA GLY A 29 30.77 -3.84 -28.20
C GLY A 29 31.66 -3.13 -27.17
N LEU A 30 32.32 -2.04 -27.58
CA LEU A 30 33.17 -1.22 -26.71
C LEU A 30 32.40 -0.08 -26.00
N LYS A 31 31.11 0.11 -26.30
CA LYS A 31 30.31 1.17 -25.70
C LYS A 31 29.48 0.62 -24.55
N THR A 32 29.57 1.28 -23.40
CA THR A 32 28.74 1.06 -22.23
C THR A 32 28.05 2.36 -21.85
N TRP A 33 26.75 2.30 -21.58
CA TRP A 33 25.99 3.44 -21.08
C TRP A 33 24.91 2.98 -20.12
N ALA A 34 24.45 3.88 -19.26
CA ALA A 34 23.41 3.60 -18.29
C ALA A 34 22.15 4.42 -18.59
N VAL A 35 21.00 3.78 -18.45
CA VAL A 35 19.69 4.37 -18.70
C VAL A 35 18.82 4.18 -17.47
N ARG A 36 18.19 5.27 -17.03
CA ARG A 36 17.27 5.26 -15.90
C ARG A 36 15.84 5.03 -16.39
N ARG A 37 15.18 4.01 -15.87
CA ARG A 37 13.80 3.65 -16.25
C ARG A 37 12.96 3.33 -15.03
N ARG A 38 11.77 3.92 -14.95
CA ARG A 38 10.77 3.54 -13.94
C ARG A 38 10.10 2.23 -14.33
N TYR A 39 9.55 1.51 -13.35
CA TYR A 39 8.89 0.22 -13.60
C TYR A 39 7.83 0.27 -14.71
N SER A 40 7.05 1.35 -14.83
CA SER A 40 6.03 1.43 -15.90
C SER A 40 6.63 1.37 -17.30
N ALA A 41 7.85 1.91 -17.51
CA ALA A 41 8.52 1.86 -18.80
C ALA A 41 8.85 0.42 -19.21
N PHE A 42 9.12 -0.47 -18.23
CA PHE A 42 9.30 -1.90 -18.48
C PHE A 42 7.97 -2.58 -18.83
N ASP A 43 6.87 -2.20 -18.17
CA ASP A 43 5.53 -2.72 -18.48
C ASP A 43 5.04 -2.27 -19.87
N ASP A 44 5.39 -1.04 -20.28
CA ASP A 44 5.13 -0.52 -21.62
C ASP A 44 5.96 -1.25 -22.69
N LEU A 45 7.26 -1.46 -22.43
CA LEU A 45 8.12 -2.27 -23.30
C LEU A 45 7.58 -3.70 -23.44
N ARG A 46 7.20 -4.34 -22.33
CA ARG A 46 6.60 -5.68 -22.34
C ARG A 46 5.33 -5.71 -23.18
N ARG A 47 4.42 -4.76 -22.99
CA ARG A 47 3.19 -4.65 -23.80
C ARG A 47 3.49 -4.50 -25.29
N ALA A 48 4.53 -3.75 -25.65
CA ALA A 48 4.93 -3.58 -27.05
C ALA A 48 5.49 -4.88 -27.64
N VAL A 49 6.41 -5.53 -26.92
CA VAL A 49 7.08 -6.76 -27.37
C VAL A 49 6.14 -7.95 -27.42
N SER A 50 5.25 -8.11 -26.43
CA SER A 50 4.31 -9.25 -26.37
C SER A 50 3.34 -9.31 -27.55
N LYS A 51 3.21 -8.24 -28.35
CA LYS A 51 2.42 -8.27 -29.60
C LYS A 51 3.10 -9.05 -30.72
N GLU A 52 4.44 -9.10 -30.74
CA GLU A 52 5.21 -9.74 -31.82
C GLU A 52 5.94 -11.01 -31.37
N LEU A 53 6.43 -11.06 -30.14
CA LEU A 53 7.38 -12.07 -29.68
C LEU A 53 6.75 -13.22 -28.88
N GLY A 54 5.42 -13.22 -28.72
CA GLY A 54 4.73 -14.21 -27.89
C GLY A 54 5.14 -14.13 -26.40
N PRO A 55 4.79 -15.16 -25.60
CA PRO A 55 5.21 -15.23 -24.20
C PRO A 55 6.69 -15.62 -24.11
N LEU A 56 7.48 -14.75 -23.47
CA LEU A 56 8.86 -15.07 -23.06
C LEU A 56 8.84 -16.07 -21.89
N ALA A 57 9.91 -16.87 -21.75
CA ALA A 57 10.02 -17.88 -20.70
C ALA A 57 10.27 -17.26 -19.33
N SER A 58 10.98 -16.13 -19.26
CA SER A 58 11.22 -15.41 -18.01
C SER A 58 9.93 -14.72 -17.51
N PRO A 59 9.56 -14.93 -16.24
CA PRO A 59 8.40 -14.29 -15.65
C PRO A 59 8.65 -12.78 -15.52
N PHE A 60 7.69 -11.98 -15.99
CA PHE A 60 7.71 -10.55 -15.74
C PHE A 60 7.20 -10.28 -14.31
N PRO A 61 7.90 -9.49 -13.49
CA PRO A 61 7.48 -9.20 -12.12
C PRO A 61 6.09 -8.59 -12.14
N GLY A 62 5.17 -9.20 -11.40
CA GLY A 62 3.81 -8.68 -11.26
C GLY A 62 3.75 -7.36 -10.50
N LYS A 63 2.72 -6.56 -10.78
CA LYS A 63 2.28 -5.50 -9.86
C LYS A 63 1.71 -6.22 -8.64
N ASN A 64 2.52 -6.47 -7.61
CA ASN A 64 2.05 -7.13 -6.39
C ASN A 64 0.77 -6.46 -5.90
N LEU A 65 -0.32 -7.23 -5.87
CA LEU A 65 -1.62 -6.80 -5.37
C LEU A 65 -1.70 -6.87 -3.83
N PHE A 66 -0.70 -7.46 -3.17
CA PHE A 66 -0.61 -7.58 -1.71
C PHE A 66 0.86 -7.50 -1.27
N GLY A 67 1.19 -6.52 -0.41
CA GLY A 67 2.51 -6.35 0.21
C GLY A 67 3.54 -5.53 -0.60
N ARG A 68 4.47 -4.86 0.12
CA ARG A 68 5.61 -4.17 -0.48
C ARG A 68 6.45 -5.21 -1.24
N ALA A 69 6.54 -5.06 -2.57
CA ALA A 69 7.40 -5.92 -3.37
C ALA A 69 8.85 -5.77 -2.92
N ASP A 70 9.53 -6.88 -2.64
CA ASP A 70 10.97 -6.89 -2.41
C ASP A 70 11.67 -6.28 -3.64
N PRO A 71 12.30 -5.09 -3.51
CA PRO A 71 12.93 -4.40 -4.63
C PRO A 71 14.06 -5.22 -5.24
N ALA A 72 14.77 -6.03 -4.44
CA ALA A 72 15.86 -6.88 -4.91
C ALA A 72 15.34 -8.11 -5.69
N LYS A 73 14.20 -8.68 -5.29
CA LYS A 73 13.52 -9.72 -6.08
C LYS A 73 13.05 -9.16 -7.42
N ARG A 74 12.34 -8.02 -7.40
CA ARG A 74 11.84 -7.38 -8.62
C ARG A 74 12.97 -7.00 -9.58
N GLN A 75 14.10 -6.50 -9.07
CA GLN A 75 15.29 -6.21 -9.86
C GLN A 75 15.80 -7.45 -10.59
N ARG A 76 15.96 -8.58 -9.89
CA ARG A 76 16.44 -9.84 -10.49
C ARG A 76 15.51 -10.36 -11.60
N GLU A 77 14.20 -10.30 -11.37
CA GLU A 77 13.20 -10.71 -12.36
C GLU A 77 13.20 -9.80 -13.60
N LEU A 78 13.27 -8.46 -13.41
CA LEU A 78 13.38 -7.51 -14.51
C LEU A 78 14.67 -7.71 -15.31
N GLU A 79 15.81 -7.95 -14.65
CA GLU A 79 17.09 -8.19 -15.30
C GLU A 79 17.07 -9.48 -16.13
N ALA A 80 16.58 -10.58 -15.57
CA ALA A 80 16.45 -11.85 -16.28
C ALA A 80 15.58 -11.70 -17.53
N TRP A 81 14.43 -11.04 -17.39
CA TRP A 81 13.52 -10.76 -18.49
C TRP A 81 14.15 -9.87 -19.57
N LEU A 82 14.89 -8.82 -19.20
CA LEU A 82 15.60 -7.96 -20.15
C LEU A 82 16.70 -8.71 -20.92
N ARG A 83 17.44 -9.61 -20.25
CA ARG A 83 18.48 -10.41 -20.90
C ARG A 83 17.89 -11.36 -21.93
N GLU A 84 16.80 -12.03 -21.59
CA GLU A 84 16.10 -12.90 -22.54
C GLU A 84 15.53 -12.08 -23.70
N LEU A 85 14.91 -10.94 -23.42
CA LEU A 85 14.41 -10.03 -24.45
C LEU A 85 15.53 -9.59 -25.41
N ALA A 86 16.72 -9.25 -24.90
CA ALA A 86 17.84 -8.82 -25.73
C ALA A 86 18.30 -9.91 -26.73
N LEU A 87 18.08 -11.19 -26.41
CA LEU A 87 18.37 -12.31 -27.31
C LEU A 87 17.21 -12.56 -28.29
N ALA A 88 15.97 -12.43 -27.83
CA ALA A 88 14.78 -12.75 -28.60
C ALA A 88 14.34 -11.61 -29.54
N VAL A 89 14.77 -10.37 -29.31
CA VAL A 89 14.31 -9.18 -30.05
C VAL A 89 14.87 -9.08 -31.49
N ALA A 90 15.95 -9.77 -31.81
CA ALA A 90 16.62 -9.68 -33.12
C ALA A 90 15.72 -10.02 -34.34
N PRO A 91 14.90 -11.07 -34.34
CA PRO A 91 14.03 -11.41 -35.47
C PRO A 91 12.76 -10.54 -35.63
N ALA A 92 12.42 -9.66 -34.68
CA ALA A 92 11.15 -8.93 -34.66
C ALA A 92 11.35 -7.40 -34.77
N PRO A 93 11.06 -6.76 -35.92
CA PRO A 93 11.46 -5.38 -36.17
C PRO A 93 10.73 -4.34 -35.31
N ALA A 94 9.45 -4.50 -34.97
CA ALA A 94 8.77 -3.50 -34.12
C ALA A 94 9.11 -3.69 -32.64
N ALA A 95 9.28 -4.93 -32.18
CA ALA A 95 9.84 -5.22 -30.87
C ALA A 95 11.27 -4.66 -30.73
N TYR A 96 12.08 -4.76 -31.79
CA TYR A 96 13.42 -4.15 -31.85
C TYR A 96 13.37 -2.63 -31.78
N ALA A 97 12.42 -1.99 -32.48
CA ALA A 97 12.22 -0.54 -32.38
C ALA A 97 11.81 -0.11 -30.96
N ALA A 98 10.88 -0.81 -30.32
CA ALA A 98 10.46 -0.52 -28.95
C ALA A 98 11.62 -0.71 -27.95
N PHE A 99 12.38 -1.78 -28.10
CA PHE A 99 13.53 -2.09 -27.26
C PHE A 99 14.66 -1.08 -27.44
N THR A 100 15.01 -0.73 -28.69
CA THR A 100 16.04 0.28 -28.97
C THR A 100 15.64 1.67 -28.48
N SER A 101 14.35 2.03 -28.53
CA SER A 101 13.84 3.25 -27.90
C SER A 101 13.99 3.20 -26.37
N PHE A 102 13.70 2.05 -25.76
CA PHE A 102 13.86 1.85 -24.31
C PHE A 102 15.31 2.01 -23.85
N ILE A 103 16.27 1.43 -24.58
CA ILE A 103 17.71 1.50 -24.25
C ILE A 103 18.41 2.75 -24.80
N ARG A 104 17.69 3.63 -25.51
CA ARG A 104 18.28 4.84 -26.08
C ARG A 104 18.76 5.79 -24.99
N GLU A 105 19.98 6.28 -25.16
CA GLU A 105 20.59 7.31 -24.33
C GLU A 105 19.75 8.61 -24.39
N PRO A 106 19.41 9.22 -23.24
CA PRO A 106 18.74 10.51 -23.24
C PRO A 106 19.69 11.58 -23.80
N PRO A 107 19.22 12.49 -24.67
CA PRO A 107 20.06 13.47 -25.36
C PRO A 107 20.74 14.51 -24.45
N ASP A 108 20.42 14.50 -23.15
CA ASP A 108 20.92 15.45 -22.15
C ASP A 108 21.43 14.76 -20.87
N ALA A 109 22.04 13.57 -21.01
CA ALA A 109 22.90 13.04 -19.97
C ALA A 109 24.32 13.52 -20.23
N ALA A 110 24.68 14.66 -19.64
CA ALA A 110 26.07 15.03 -19.43
C ALA A 110 26.87 13.79 -18.96
N PRO A 111 28.13 13.59 -19.43
CA PRO A 111 28.89 12.40 -19.13
C PRO A 111 29.09 12.30 -17.61
N LYS A 112 28.25 11.51 -16.94
CA LYS A 112 28.58 11.04 -15.59
C LYS A 112 29.76 10.11 -15.79
N ALA A 113 30.88 10.56 -15.22
CA ALA A 113 32.17 9.91 -15.21
C ALA A 113 32.04 8.39 -15.10
N THR A 114 32.93 7.72 -15.83
CA THR A 114 33.39 6.35 -15.64
C THR A 114 33.05 5.79 -14.26
N PRO A 115 32.51 4.55 -14.18
CA PRO A 115 32.29 3.89 -12.89
C PRO A 115 33.58 3.97 -12.07
N PRO A 116 33.56 4.42 -10.80
CA PRO A 116 34.73 4.23 -9.97
C PRO A 116 34.97 2.72 -9.91
N GLU A 117 36.11 2.33 -10.46
CA GLU A 117 36.73 1.04 -10.24
C GLU A 117 36.58 0.72 -8.75
N LYS A 118 35.96 -0.42 -8.44
CA LYS A 118 35.76 -0.89 -7.07
C LYS A 118 37.05 -0.61 -6.29
N PRO A 119 37.04 0.15 -5.18
CA PRO A 119 38.22 0.18 -4.36
C PRO A 119 38.48 -1.25 -3.92
N ALA A 120 39.60 -1.81 -4.40
CA ALA A 120 40.16 -3.04 -3.91
C ALA A 120 40.07 -3.01 -2.39
N ARG A 121 39.55 -4.12 -1.80
CA ARG A 121 39.48 -4.35 -0.36
C ARG A 121 40.71 -3.71 0.30
N ARG A 122 40.54 -2.53 0.88
CA ARG A 122 41.47 -2.03 1.88
C ARG A 122 41.35 -3.04 3.01
N SER A 123 42.40 -3.82 3.16
CA SER A 123 42.75 -4.52 4.38
C SER A 123 42.33 -3.63 5.54
N ILE A 124 41.24 -4.02 6.20
CA ILE A 124 40.95 -3.52 7.54
C ILE A 124 42.15 -3.98 8.36
N VAL A 125 42.99 -2.99 8.69
CA VAL A 125 43.87 -3.11 9.85
C VAL A 125 42.93 -3.40 11.00
N GLU A 126 43.14 -4.56 11.59
CA GLU A 126 42.53 -5.01 12.84
C GLU A 126 42.53 -3.86 13.85
N PRO A 127 41.37 -3.46 14.39
CA PRO A 127 41.33 -2.40 15.40
C PRO A 127 42.10 -2.86 16.64
N PRO A 128 42.93 -2.01 17.28
CA PRO A 128 43.58 -2.38 18.53
C PRO A 128 42.51 -2.65 19.59
N ALA A 129 42.75 -3.67 20.42
CA ALA A 129 41.82 -4.23 21.39
C ALA A 129 41.07 -3.15 22.22
N PRO A 130 39.77 -3.33 22.48
CA PRO A 130 39.03 -2.41 23.34
C PRO A 130 39.58 -2.45 24.77
N ALA A 131 39.77 -1.26 25.35
CA ALA A 131 40.12 -1.09 26.76
C ALA A 131 39.08 -1.78 27.68
N PRO A 132 39.47 -2.29 28.86
CA PRO A 132 38.58 -3.01 29.74
C PRO A 132 37.41 -2.13 30.20
N GLU A 133 36.18 -2.66 30.09
CA GLU A 133 34.96 -1.99 30.52
C GLU A 133 35.00 -1.65 32.02
N PRO A 134 34.46 -0.49 32.46
CA PRO A 134 34.30 -0.19 33.88
C PRO A 134 33.28 -1.14 34.53
N PRO A 135 33.45 -1.52 35.82
CA PRO A 135 32.60 -2.50 36.46
C PRO A 135 31.14 -2.02 36.56
N LYS A 136 30.20 -2.94 36.30
CA LYS A 136 28.76 -2.71 36.40
C LYS A 136 28.37 -2.17 37.80
N PRO A 137 27.49 -1.15 37.89
CA PRO A 137 26.96 -0.72 39.18
C PRO A 137 26.10 -1.83 39.82
N PRO A 138 26.07 -1.93 41.16
CA PRO A 138 25.32 -2.97 41.84
C PRO A 138 23.81 -2.82 41.62
N SER A 139 23.13 -3.97 41.47
CA SER A 139 21.68 -4.07 41.31
C SER A 139 20.95 -3.41 42.50
N PRO A 140 19.81 -2.73 42.28
CA PRO A 140 19.01 -2.18 43.37
C PRO A 140 18.43 -3.31 44.25
N PRO A 141 18.26 -3.07 45.56
CA PRO A 141 17.74 -4.08 46.48
C PRO A 141 16.28 -4.42 46.15
N LYS A 142 15.94 -5.70 46.31
CA LYS A 142 14.58 -6.20 46.14
C LYS A 142 13.67 -5.57 47.20
N TRP A 143 12.57 -4.98 46.75
CA TRP A 143 11.50 -4.46 47.59
C TRP A 143 10.88 -5.57 48.46
N ASP A 144 10.92 -5.39 49.77
CA ASP A 144 10.24 -6.26 50.76
C ASP A 144 8.91 -5.58 51.16
N PRO A 145 7.73 -6.19 50.89
CA PRO A 145 6.44 -5.58 51.17
C PRO A 145 6.01 -5.66 52.65
N SER A 146 6.90 -6.00 53.58
CA SER A 146 6.56 -6.17 55.00
C SER A 146 6.64 -4.88 55.84
N PHE A 147 6.86 -3.71 55.22
CA PHE A 147 7.17 -2.47 55.94
C PHE A 147 6.20 -1.34 55.61
N MET A 148 4.90 -1.50 55.86
CA MET A 148 3.97 -0.40 56.19
C MET A 148 2.70 -0.99 56.84
N SER A 149 2.78 -1.29 58.12
CA SER A 149 1.61 -1.39 58.98
C SER A 149 1.91 -0.67 60.28
N SER A 150 1.49 0.59 60.34
CA SER A 150 0.97 1.24 61.54
C SER A 150 0.74 2.71 61.22
N ASP A 151 -0.52 3.14 61.15
CA ASP A 151 -0.90 4.25 62.01
C ASP A 151 -2.38 4.12 62.42
N PRO A 152 -2.69 4.24 63.72
CA PRO A 152 -4.02 4.09 64.29
C PRO A 152 -4.71 5.44 64.49
N LEU A 153 -6.05 5.44 64.41
CA LEU A 153 -7.03 6.27 65.15
C LEU A 153 -8.20 6.75 64.28
N ALA A 154 -9.38 6.50 64.84
CA ALA A 154 -10.69 7.12 64.59
C ALA A 154 -11.35 6.73 63.24
N GLY A 155 -12.54 6.11 63.20
CA GLY A 155 -13.63 6.08 64.17
C GLY A 155 -14.84 6.81 63.57
N LEU A 156 -15.96 6.10 63.45
CA LEU A 156 -17.32 6.55 63.11
C LEU A 156 -17.62 6.96 61.65
N ALA A 157 -18.25 6.04 60.90
CA ALA A 157 -19.50 6.24 60.16
C ALA A 157 -19.82 4.89 59.48
N ASP A 158 -20.71 4.08 60.03
CA ASP A 158 -22.16 4.06 59.75
C ASP A 158 -22.51 3.39 58.40
N ALA A 159 -23.61 2.67 58.44
CA ALA A 159 -23.94 1.50 57.66
C ALA A 159 -24.30 1.77 56.19
N LEU A 160 -23.82 0.91 55.28
CA LEU A 160 -24.52 0.50 54.05
C LEU A 160 -23.84 -0.74 53.46
N PRO A 161 -24.56 -1.85 53.19
CA PRO A 161 -23.96 -3.04 52.57
C PRO A 161 -23.78 -2.81 51.06
N GLU A 162 -22.53 -2.85 50.59
CA GLU A 162 -22.24 -2.91 49.15
C GLU A 162 -22.67 -4.26 48.53
N PRO A 163 -23.26 -4.26 47.33
CA PRO A 163 -23.70 -5.48 46.66
C PRO A 163 -22.54 -6.27 46.07
N LEU A 164 -22.59 -7.59 46.27
CA LEU A 164 -21.65 -8.58 45.72
C LEU A 164 -21.45 -8.43 44.20
N PRO A 165 -20.24 -8.67 43.67
CA PRO A 165 -20.00 -8.67 42.23
C PRO A 165 -20.78 -9.82 41.56
N PRO A 166 -21.49 -9.59 40.43
CA PRO A 166 -22.23 -10.65 39.75
C PRO A 166 -21.27 -11.66 39.11
N LYS A 167 -21.55 -12.94 39.37
CA LYS A 167 -20.87 -14.11 38.77
C LYS A 167 -20.98 -14.06 37.24
N PRO A 168 -19.96 -14.53 36.48
CA PRO A 168 -20.00 -14.56 35.03
C PRO A 168 -21.06 -15.56 34.53
N ALA A 169 -22.07 -15.05 33.83
CA ALA A 169 -23.09 -15.85 33.16
C ALA A 169 -22.56 -16.49 31.86
N PRO A 170 -23.07 -17.67 31.45
CA PRO A 170 -22.52 -18.47 30.38
C PRO A 170 -22.75 -17.87 28.98
N LYS A 171 -21.75 -18.08 28.11
CA LYS A 171 -21.67 -17.60 26.72
C LYS A 171 -22.95 -17.92 25.91
N PRO A 172 -23.52 -16.95 25.16
CA PRO A 172 -24.59 -17.25 24.21
C PRO A 172 -24.02 -17.96 22.97
N LYS A 173 -24.67 -19.07 22.59
CA LYS A 173 -24.38 -19.86 21.38
C LYS A 173 -24.75 -19.05 20.12
N PRO A 174 -24.03 -19.22 19.00
CA PRO A 174 -24.31 -18.51 17.75
C PRO A 174 -25.64 -18.95 17.12
N PRO A 175 -26.43 -18.04 16.51
CA PRO A 175 -27.65 -18.40 15.78
C PRO A 175 -27.33 -19.11 14.46
N PRO A 176 -28.26 -19.96 13.96
CA PRO A 176 -28.03 -20.82 12.79
C PRO A 176 -27.99 -20.03 11.47
N LYS A 177 -27.22 -20.56 10.51
CA LYS A 177 -27.01 -20.01 9.17
C LYS A 177 -28.33 -19.94 8.38
N PRO A 178 -28.58 -18.87 7.60
CA PRO A 178 -29.69 -18.87 6.64
C PRO A 178 -29.42 -19.84 5.47
N PRO A 179 -30.45 -20.49 4.90
CA PRO A 179 -30.31 -21.55 3.92
C PRO A 179 -29.87 -21.04 2.54
N ARG A 180 -29.08 -21.89 1.89
CA ARG A 180 -28.58 -21.80 0.52
C ARG A 180 -29.75 -21.74 -0.48
N ALA A 181 -29.96 -20.58 -1.09
CA ALA A 181 -30.90 -20.44 -2.21
C ALA A 181 -30.36 -21.17 -3.45
N GLN A 182 -31.22 -22.02 -4.00
CA GLN A 182 -30.97 -22.87 -5.16
C GLN A 182 -31.05 -22.06 -6.45
N LYS A 183 -30.25 -22.49 -7.43
CA LYS A 183 -30.27 -22.12 -8.85
C LYS A 183 -31.64 -22.51 -9.44
N PRO A 184 -32.28 -21.68 -10.28
CA PRO A 184 -33.20 -22.19 -11.28
C PRO A 184 -32.60 -21.99 -12.68
N GLU A 185 -32.39 -23.12 -13.35
CA GLU A 185 -32.36 -23.20 -14.82
C GLU A 185 -33.81 -23.20 -15.31
N GLY A 186 -34.08 -22.48 -16.40
CA GLY A 186 -35.40 -22.44 -17.02
C GLY A 186 -35.52 -21.34 -18.06
N GLU A 187 -35.36 -21.72 -19.33
CA GLU A 187 -35.58 -20.91 -20.53
C GLU A 187 -36.92 -20.16 -20.55
N ALA A 188 -36.92 -18.92 -21.06
CA ALA A 188 -38.03 -18.41 -21.85
C ALA A 188 -37.56 -17.29 -22.80
N VAL A 189 -37.53 -17.65 -24.08
CA VAL A 189 -37.37 -16.78 -25.25
C VAL A 189 -38.46 -15.70 -25.26
N ARG A 190 -38.08 -14.41 -25.32
CA ARG A 190 -38.92 -13.33 -25.88
C ARG A 190 -38.06 -12.29 -26.60
N LYS A 191 -38.45 -11.99 -27.85
CA LYS A 191 -37.75 -11.14 -28.83
C LYS A 191 -38.29 -9.70 -28.84
N PHE A 192 -37.42 -8.79 -29.32
CA PHE A 192 -37.63 -7.46 -29.98
C PHE A 192 -37.90 -6.20 -29.12
N PRO A 193 -37.60 -4.97 -29.64
CA PRO A 193 -36.69 -4.56 -30.73
C PRO A 193 -35.68 -3.44 -30.36
N GLN A 194 -34.80 -3.14 -31.32
CA GLN A 194 -33.76 -2.10 -31.32
C GLN A 194 -34.31 -0.68 -31.25
N THR A 195 -33.65 0.23 -30.50
CA THR A 195 -33.41 1.62 -30.91
C THR A 195 -32.19 2.21 -30.19
N THR A 196 -31.14 2.48 -30.98
CA THR A 196 -30.18 3.60 -30.92
C THR A 196 -29.99 4.40 -29.62
N ALA A 197 -28.81 4.23 -29.01
CA ALA A 197 -27.98 5.35 -28.57
C ALA A 197 -26.50 4.91 -28.63
N ARG A 198 -25.71 5.57 -29.49
CA ARG A 198 -24.26 5.40 -29.56
C ARG A 198 -23.65 6.08 -28.34
N ALA A 199 -22.97 5.33 -27.50
CA ALA A 199 -21.89 5.83 -26.66
C ALA A 199 -20.72 4.85 -26.72
N THR A 200 -19.64 5.39 -27.25
CA THR A 200 -18.26 4.93 -27.36
C THR A 200 -17.79 3.78 -26.46
N PHE A 201 -17.08 2.86 -27.10
CA PHE A 201 -16.27 1.78 -26.55
C PHE A 201 -15.19 2.25 -25.53
N LEU A 202 -14.71 1.26 -24.76
CA LEU A 202 -13.46 1.16 -23.99
C LEU A 202 -13.56 1.45 -22.49
N THR A 203 -13.80 0.44 -21.66
CA THR A 203 -13.03 0.26 -20.41
C THR A 203 -13.10 -1.21 -19.98
N GLY A 204 -11.95 -1.83 -19.73
CA GLY A 204 -11.87 -3.18 -19.17
C GLY A 204 -12.64 -3.26 -17.84
N GLY A 205 -13.24 -4.42 -17.56
CA GLY A 205 -14.20 -4.64 -16.47
C GLY A 205 -13.90 -3.87 -15.19
N ALA A 206 -14.45 -2.67 -15.08
CA ALA A 206 -14.39 -1.87 -13.87
C ALA A 206 -15.25 -2.60 -12.85
N LYS A 207 -14.66 -2.96 -11.70
CA LYS A 207 -15.44 -3.49 -10.59
C LYS A 207 -16.42 -2.41 -10.17
N THR A 208 -17.70 -2.64 -10.38
CA THR A 208 -18.75 -1.72 -9.94
C THR A 208 -19.13 -2.07 -8.52
N TYR A 209 -19.01 -1.11 -7.60
CA TYR A 209 -19.44 -1.26 -6.22
C TYR A 209 -20.90 -0.80 -6.07
N ALA A 210 -21.64 -1.45 -5.17
CA ALA A 210 -22.98 -0.99 -4.82
C ALA A 210 -22.87 0.38 -4.12
N ALA A 211 -23.81 1.29 -4.40
CA ALA A 211 -23.90 2.57 -3.71
C ALA A 211 -24.55 2.40 -2.32
N THR A 212 -23.92 1.57 -1.49
CA THR A 212 -24.35 1.25 -0.13
C THR A 212 -23.15 1.34 0.80
N GLY A 213 -23.37 1.46 2.12
CA GLY A 213 -22.28 1.49 3.10
C GLY A 213 -21.37 0.24 3.03
N GLU A 214 -21.95 -0.92 2.75
CA GLU A 214 -21.19 -2.17 2.52
C GLU A 214 -20.39 -2.12 1.20
N GLY A 215 -20.97 -1.60 0.11
CA GLY A 215 -20.26 -1.45 -1.15
C GLY A 215 -19.10 -0.44 -1.07
N LEU A 216 -19.27 0.65 -0.34
CA LEU A 216 -18.20 1.61 -0.06
C LEU A 216 -17.08 0.96 0.77
N ARG A 217 -17.43 0.18 1.79
CA ARG A 217 -16.47 -0.60 2.59
C ARG A 217 -15.64 -1.54 1.73
N ASP A 218 -16.27 -2.26 0.81
CA ASP A 218 -15.57 -3.19 -0.08
C ASP A 218 -14.64 -2.47 -1.07
N ALA A 219 -15.03 -1.27 -1.54
CA ALA A 219 -14.17 -0.41 -2.36
C ALA A 219 -12.94 0.06 -1.58
N ILE A 220 -13.12 0.47 -0.31
CA ILE A 220 -12.02 0.88 0.58
C ILE A 220 -11.08 -0.30 0.84
N LYS A 221 -11.61 -1.48 1.20
CA LYS A 221 -10.79 -2.68 1.42
C LYS A 221 -10.00 -3.11 0.18
N ALA A 222 -10.56 -2.86 -1.02
CA ALA A 222 -9.88 -3.14 -2.28
C ALA A 222 -8.86 -2.07 -2.69
N GLY A 223 -8.83 -0.92 -1.99
CA GLY A 223 -7.98 0.22 -2.35
C GLY A 223 -8.40 0.92 -3.65
N ASP A 224 -9.65 0.75 -4.09
CA ASP A 224 -10.13 1.34 -5.35
C ASP A 224 -10.65 2.76 -5.14
N LEU A 225 -9.77 3.74 -5.35
CA LEU A 225 -10.10 5.16 -5.25
C LEU A 225 -11.21 5.58 -6.23
N ASN A 226 -11.24 5.02 -7.44
CA ASN A 226 -12.24 5.38 -8.44
C ASN A 226 -13.60 4.81 -8.05
N GLY A 227 -13.63 3.56 -7.59
CA GLY A 227 -14.84 2.94 -7.03
C GLY A 227 -15.40 3.71 -5.83
N VAL A 228 -14.53 4.18 -4.92
CA VAL A 228 -14.95 5.03 -3.78
C VAL A 228 -15.55 6.34 -4.26
N LYS A 229 -14.89 7.03 -5.20
CA LYS A 229 -15.41 8.29 -5.76
C LYS A 229 -16.74 8.11 -6.47
N ASP A 230 -16.88 7.04 -7.25
CA ASP A 230 -18.13 6.74 -7.96
C ASP A 230 -19.28 6.46 -6.99
N VAL A 231 -19.02 5.76 -5.88
CA VAL A 231 -20.01 5.52 -4.82
C VAL A 231 -20.38 6.82 -4.11
N LEU A 232 -19.39 7.63 -3.72
CA LEU A 232 -19.62 8.92 -3.04
C LEU A 232 -20.29 9.97 -3.94
N ALA A 233 -20.07 9.88 -5.26
CA ALA A 233 -20.75 10.73 -6.24
C ALA A 233 -22.23 10.38 -6.38
N ARG A 234 -22.60 9.11 -6.18
CA ARG A 234 -24.00 8.67 -6.17
C ARG A 234 -24.68 9.00 -4.85
N ASP A 235 -23.97 8.80 -3.74
CA ASP A 235 -24.47 9.10 -2.41
C ASP A 235 -23.33 9.57 -1.50
N SER A 236 -23.26 10.89 -1.28
CA SER A 236 -22.24 11.51 -0.45
C SER A 236 -22.48 11.28 1.06
N SER A 237 -23.68 10.90 1.47
CA SER A 237 -23.98 10.61 2.88
C SER A 237 -23.20 9.39 3.39
N LEU A 238 -22.83 8.48 2.48
CA LEU A 238 -22.04 7.28 2.76
C LEU A 238 -20.63 7.59 3.30
N ALA A 239 -20.11 8.81 3.10
CA ALA A 239 -18.83 9.21 3.69
C ALA A 239 -18.85 9.15 5.23
N SER A 240 -20.01 9.42 5.84
CA SER A 240 -20.23 9.34 7.29
C SER A 240 -20.68 7.95 7.78
N TYR A 241 -20.78 6.97 6.88
CA TYR A 241 -21.25 5.63 7.23
C TYR A 241 -20.31 4.95 8.23
N GLN A 242 -20.91 4.31 9.23
CA GLN A 242 -20.23 3.50 10.22
C GLN A 242 -20.67 2.05 10.11
N ASP A 243 -19.71 1.13 10.24
CA ASP A 243 -20.02 -0.31 10.29
C ASP A 243 -20.63 -0.72 11.65
N ARG A 244 -21.04 -1.98 11.77
CA ARG A 244 -21.56 -2.58 13.01
C ARG A 244 -20.63 -2.47 14.22
N GLN A 245 -19.33 -2.24 14.00
CA GLN A 245 -18.33 -2.00 15.05
C GLN A 245 -18.08 -0.51 15.30
N THR A 246 -18.99 0.36 14.84
CA THR A 246 -18.88 1.83 14.82
C THR A 246 -17.62 2.37 14.13
N GLU A 247 -16.96 1.54 13.32
CA GLU A 247 -15.86 1.96 12.47
C GLU A 247 -16.40 2.80 11.31
N SER A 248 -16.14 4.11 11.35
CA SER A 248 -16.33 4.98 10.19
C SER A 248 -15.47 4.54 9.00
N MET A 249 -15.91 4.84 7.79
CA MET A 249 -15.13 4.64 6.57
C MET A 249 -13.72 5.26 6.65
N LEU A 250 -13.55 6.34 7.42
CA LEU A 250 -12.25 6.96 7.67
C LEU A 250 -11.30 6.07 8.49
N HIS A 251 -11.82 5.32 9.46
CA HIS A 251 -11.04 4.35 10.23
C HIS A 251 -10.52 3.24 9.34
N LEU A 252 -11.38 2.70 8.46
CA LEU A 252 -10.98 1.65 7.53
C LEU A 252 -9.90 2.16 6.57
N ALA A 253 -10.08 3.35 6.01
CA ALA A 253 -9.08 3.95 5.12
C ALA A 253 -7.74 4.20 5.85
N ALA A 254 -7.78 4.57 7.14
CA ALA A 254 -6.60 4.73 7.98
C ALA A 254 -5.91 3.38 8.28
N LEU A 255 -6.68 2.35 8.62
CA LEU A 255 -6.21 1.00 8.92
C LEU A 255 -5.49 0.37 7.71
N PHE A 256 -6.01 0.58 6.49
CA PHE A 256 -5.42 0.08 5.25
C PHE A 256 -4.33 1.01 4.66
N ASP A 257 -3.98 2.11 5.33
CA ASP A 257 -3.02 3.13 4.86
C ASP A 257 -3.36 3.69 3.45
N HIS A 258 -4.64 3.85 3.18
CA HIS A 258 -5.13 4.37 1.90
C HIS A 258 -5.30 5.88 1.94
N ALA A 259 -4.17 6.60 1.94
CA ALA A 259 -4.14 8.05 2.10
C ALA A 259 -5.05 8.81 1.11
N SER A 260 -5.05 8.41 -0.16
CA SER A 260 -5.87 9.05 -1.19
C SER A 260 -7.38 8.86 -0.94
N ILE A 261 -7.77 7.70 -0.42
CA ILE A 261 -9.17 7.37 -0.09
C ILE A 261 -9.59 8.12 1.17
N ALA A 262 -8.74 8.17 2.20
CA ALA A 262 -8.99 8.91 3.43
C ALA A 262 -9.19 10.41 3.17
N LEU A 263 -8.36 11.00 2.31
CA LEU A 263 -8.52 12.40 1.90
C LEU A 263 -9.79 12.63 1.08
N ALA A 264 -10.15 11.71 0.19
CA ALA A 264 -11.41 11.80 -0.56
C ALA A 264 -12.62 11.76 0.37
N LEU A 265 -12.65 10.84 1.33
CA LEU A 265 -13.72 10.75 2.33
C LEU A 265 -13.83 12.04 3.16
N ALA A 266 -12.70 12.58 3.63
CA ALA A 266 -12.68 13.84 4.37
C ALA A 266 -13.20 15.03 3.55
N ALA A 267 -12.85 15.10 2.26
CA ALA A 267 -13.38 16.11 1.34
C ALA A 267 -14.89 15.99 1.11
N HIS A 268 -15.44 14.78 1.19
CA HIS A 268 -16.88 14.50 1.12
C HIS A 268 -17.60 14.62 2.48
N GLY A 269 -16.96 15.24 3.49
CA GLY A 269 -17.60 15.56 4.77
C GLY A 269 -17.50 14.47 5.84
N ALA A 270 -16.65 13.45 5.66
CA ALA A 270 -16.38 12.49 6.71
C ALA A 270 -15.63 13.14 7.89
N ASP A 271 -16.22 13.07 9.08
CA ASP A 271 -15.66 13.65 10.29
C ASP A 271 -14.48 12.81 10.83
N PRO A 272 -13.25 13.37 10.90
CA PRO A 272 -12.07 12.68 11.42
C PRO A 272 -12.01 12.60 12.96
N THR A 273 -12.95 13.22 13.67
CA THR A 273 -13.03 13.19 15.15
C THR A 273 -13.88 12.05 15.69
N VAL A 274 -14.65 11.38 14.82
CA VAL A 274 -15.44 10.21 15.17
C VAL A 274 -14.53 9.11 15.71
N THR A 275 -14.96 8.49 16.81
CA THR A 275 -14.26 7.37 17.44
C THR A 275 -14.96 6.04 17.16
N ASN A 276 -14.18 4.97 17.03
CA ASN A 276 -14.68 3.59 16.91
C ASN A 276 -15.15 3.03 18.27
N ALA A 277 -15.59 1.75 18.30
CA ALA A 277 -16.04 1.08 19.52
C ALA A 277 -14.92 0.89 20.57
N ALA A 278 -13.65 1.00 20.17
CA ALA A 278 -12.49 0.98 21.07
C ALA A 278 -12.13 2.37 21.62
N GLY A 279 -12.85 3.43 21.23
CA GLY A 279 -12.56 4.81 21.62
C GLY A 279 -11.38 5.44 20.87
N GLU A 280 -10.90 4.80 19.81
CA GLU A 280 -9.82 5.30 18.97
C GLU A 280 -10.41 6.18 17.86
N SER A 281 -9.74 7.27 17.53
CA SER A 281 -10.09 8.08 16.36
C SER A 281 -9.38 7.55 15.10
N ALA A 282 -9.84 7.95 13.91
CA ALA A 282 -9.18 7.60 12.66
C ALA A 282 -7.69 8.03 12.61
N LEU A 283 -7.31 9.04 13.40
CA LEU A 283 -5.93 9.49 13.55
C LEU A 283 -5.07 8.51 14.34
N ASP A 284 -5.64 7.80 15.32
CA ASP A 284 -4.94 6.89 16.22
C ASP A 284 -4.64 5.55 15.54
N VAL A 285 -5.52 5.13 14.64
CA VAL A 285 -5.33 3.93 13.81
C VAL A 285 -4.42 4.20 12.59
N ALA A 286 -4.21 5.46 12.21
CA ALA A 286 -3.44 5.84 11.03
C ALA A 286 -1.91 5.71 11.21
N GLN A 287 -1.23 5.32 10.12
CA GLN A 287 0.24 5.39 10.03
C GLN A 287 0.77 6.84 10.17
N PRO A 288 2.01 7.08 10.64
CA PRO A 288 2.53 8.43 10.90
C PRO A 288 2.44 9.41 9.70
N SER A 289 2.66 8.89 8.48
CA SER A 289 2.55 9.63 7.23
C SER A 289 1.12 10.07 6.92
N LEU A 290 0.14 9.20 7.17
CA LEU A 290 -1.28 9.48 6.96
C LEU A 290 -1.87 10.33 8.09
N ARG A 291 -1.46 10.08 9.33
CA ARG A 291 -1.85 10.86 10.51
C ARG A 291 -1.59 12.35 10.28
N SER A 292 -0.43 12.71 9.75
CA SER A 292 -0.08 14.10 9.42
C SER A 292 -1.04 14.75 8.39
N LYS A 293 -1.54 13.97 7.42
CA LYS A 293 -2.49 14.45 6.41
C LYS A 293 -3.90 14.57 6.98
N LEU A 294 -4.32 13.59 7.78
CA LEU A 294 -5.62 13.61 8.46
C LEU A 294 -5.69 14.71 9.52
N THR A 295 -4.59 15.04 10.21
CA THR A 295 -4.56 16.19 11.14
C THR A 295 -4.79 17.48 10.39
N ALA A 296 -4.18 17.67 9.22
CA ALA A 296 -4.43 18.85 8.39
C ALA A 296 -5.90 18.92 7.92
N ALA A 297 -6.46 17.78 7.50
CA ALA A 297 -7.86 17.68 7.12
C ALA A 297 -8.81 18.01 8.30
N ARG A 298 -8.50 17.56 9.52
CA ARG A 298 -9.27 17.86 10.73
C ARG A 298 -9.27 19.35 11.06
N GLU A 299 -8.10 20.00 11.00
CA GLU A 299 -8.02 21.44 11.27
C GLU A 299 -8.79 22.24 10.21
N ALA A 300 -8.71 21.85 8.94
CA ALA A 300 -9.51 22.45 7.86
C ALA A 300 -11.02 22.26 8.09
N TRP A 301 -11.43 21.08 8.59
CA TRP A 301 -12.83 20.80 8.90
C TRP A 301 -13.35 21.66 10.06
N LYS A 302 -12.55 21.85 11.11
CA LYS A 302 -12.87 22.75 12.23
C LYS A 302 -13.00 24.21 11.78
N GLN A 303 -12.13 24.66 10.88
CA GLN A 303 -12.19 26.02 10.31
C GLN A 303 -13.42 26.22 9.42
N SER A 304 -13.93 25.16 8.79
CA SER A 304 -15.13 25.21 7.95
C SER A 304 -16.43 25.16 8.75
N SER A 305 -16.36 24.82 10.04
CA SER A 305 -17.50 24.59 10.94
C SER A 305 -17.66 25.72 11.99
N ASN A 306 -16.84 26.78 11.90
CA ASN A 306 -16.83 27.94 12.79
C ASN A 306 -17.05 29.22 11.97
#